data_AF-A0A7K1TPL9-F1
#
_entry.id   AF-A0A7K1TPL9-F1
#
_cell.length_a   1.000
_cell.length_b   1.000
_cell.length_c   1.000
_cell.angle_alpha   90.00
_cell.angle_beta   90.00
_cell.angle_gamma   90.00
#
_symmetry.space_group_name_H-M   'P 1'
#
loop_
_entity.id
_entity.type
_entity.pdbx_description
1 polymer ?
#
loop_
_entity_poly.entity_id
_entity_poly.type
_entity_poly.pdbx_seq_one_letter_code
_entity_poly.pdbx_strand_id
1 'polypeptide(L)'
;MNVFGLEIPDAVLDVVVLVLILIGALLCLSAAVGLLHFRGVPSRLHAATKPQVLGLLVICIAIALSQRSVGGILIGLVIVAPVVLMQFATAPLSAHMVGRQAYRNGSVDERELVVDEYAESKTTPPGAG
;
A
#
# COMPACT_ATOMS: atom_id res chain seq x y z
N MET A 1 -7.64 -29.06 9.04
CA MET A 1 -8.64 -28.69 7.99
C MET A 1 -8.42 -29.49 6.70
N ASN A 2 -9.47 -30.04 6.08
CA ASN A 2 -9.35 -30.80 4.83
C ASN A 2 -9.48 -29.84 3.63
N VAL A 3 -8.36 -29.51 2.99
CA VAL A 3 -8.30 -28.58 1.86
C VAL A 3 -7.91 -29.38 0.62
N PHE A 4 -8.81 -29.50 -0.36
CA PHE A 4 -8.57 -30.28 -1.59
C PHE A 4 -8.13 -31.76 -1.36
N GLY A 5 -8.55 -32.39 -0.26
CA GLY A 5 -8.16 -33.76 0.10
C GLY A 5 -6.81 -33.87 0.83
N LEU A 6 -6.23 -32.74 1.25
CA LEU A 6 -5.04 -32.68 2.09
C LEU A 6 -5.44 -32.30 3.53
N GLU A 7 -5.12 -33.13 4.51
CA GLU A 7 -5.30 -32.80 5.92
C GLU A 7 -4.19 -31.86 6.39
N ILE A 8 -4.48 -30.56 6.43
CA ILE A 8 -3.55 -29.56 6.97
C ILE A 8 -3.75 -29.50 8.49
N PRO A 9 -2.69 -29.70 9.31
CA PRO A 9 -2.77 -29.51 10.75
C PRO A 9 -3.03 -28.05 11.10
N ASP A 10 -3.89 -27.79 12.08
CA ASP A 10 -4.25 -26.42 12.46
C ASP A 10 -3.05 -25.61 12.96
N ALA A 11 -2.05 -26.28 13.56
CA ALA A 11 -0.78 -25.66 13.95
C ALA A 11 -0.01 -25.04 12.77
N VAL A 12 -0.08 -25.63 11.57
CA VAL A 12 0.57 -25.06 10.38
C VAL A 12 -0.13 -23.78 9.95
N LEU A 13 -1.47 -23.75 9.98
CA LEU A 13 -2.24 -22.55 9.68
C LEU A 13 -1.97 -21.44 10.70
N ASP A 14 -1.84 -21.77 11.98
CA ASP A 14 -1.51 -20.80 13.02
C ASP A 14 -0.16 -20.14 12.79
N VAL A 15 0.87 -20.93 12.44
CA VAL A 15 2.20 -20.41 12.09
C VAL A 15 2.13 -19.53 10.83
N VAL A 16 1.40 -19.95 9.80
CA VAL A 16 1.23 -19.18 8.57
C VAL A 16 0.56 -17.84 8.86
N VAL A 17 -0.57 -17.84 9.58
CA VAL A 17 -1.29 -16.61 9.96
C VAL A 17 -0.38 -15.69 10.78
N LEU A 18 0.36 -16.22 11.74
CA LEU A 18 1.29 -15.45 12.56
C LEU A 18 2.38 -14.78 11.70
N VAL A 19 2.99 -15.53 10.79
CA VAL A 19 4.04 -15.02 9.88
C VAL A 19 3.49 -13.95 8.97
N LEU A 20 2.30 -14.14 8.37
CA LEU A 20 1.68 -13.12 7.54
C LEU A 20 1.40 -11.83 8.33
N ILE A 21 0.84 -11.93 9.52
CA ILE A 21 0.59 -10.75 10.38
C ILE A 21 1.90 -10.03 10.70
N LEU A 22 2.96 -10.77 11.05
CA LEU A 22 4.25 -10.18 11.38
C LEU A 22 4.90 -9.47 10.18
N ILE A 23 4.86 -10.09 8.99
CA ILE A 23 5.32 -9.46 7.75
C ILE A 23 4.51 -8.19 7.45
N GLY A 24 3.19 -8.26 7.54
CA GLY A 24 2.31 -7.12 7.33
C GLY A 24 2.58 -5.97 8.30
N ALA A 25 2.80 -6.28 9.58
CA ALA A 25 3.15 -5.31 10.60
C ALA A 25 4.51 -4.64 10.33
N LEU A 26 5.51 -5.41 9.92
CA LEU A 26 6.83 -4.87 9.55
C LEU A 26 6.76 -3.96 8.33
N LEU A 27 5.92 -4.28 7.34
CA LEU A 27 5.69 -3.43 6.18
C LEU A 27 4.98 -2.12 6.55
N CYS A 28 3.95 -2.17 7.40
CA CYS A 28 3.28 -0.98 7.93
C CYS A 28 4.24 -0.11 8.77
N LEU A 29 5.08 -0.73 9.59
CA LEU A 29 6.12 -0.03 10.36
C LEU A 29 7.12 0.64 9.41
N SER A 30 7.57 -0.07 8.38
CA SER A 30 8.50 0.48 7.37
C SER A 30 7.88 1.66 6.62
N ALA A 31 6.58 1.63 6.33
CA ALA A 31 5.85 2.76 5.73
C ALA A 31 5.87 3.99 6.66
N ALA A 32 5.57 3.77 7.95
CA ALA A 32 5.56 4.85 8.95
C ALA A 32 6.97 5.45 9.15
N VAL A 33 8.00 4.60 9.28
CA VAL A 33 9.40 5.05 9.40
C VAL A 33 9.84 5.78 8.14
N GLY A 34 9.54 5.27 6.95
CA GLY A 34 9.87 5.92 5.69
C GLY A 34 9.19 7.28 5.54
N LEU A 35 7.96 7.43 6.00
CA LEU A 35 7.24 8.71 5.98
C LEU A 35 7.90 9.79 6.84
N LEU A 36 8.55 9.41 7.94
CA LEU A 36 9.28 10.31 8.84
C LEU A 36 10.74 10.53 8.41
N HIS A 37 11.34 9.55 7.73
CA HIS A 37 12.74 9.60 7.30
C HIS A 37 12.93 10.41 6.02
N PHE A 38 12.03 10.28 5.04
CA PHE A 38 12.16 10.97 3.76
C PHE A 38 11.71 12.42 3.87
N ARG A 39 12.45 13.33 3.22
CA ARG A 39 12.20 14.77 3.22
C ARG A 39 11.36 15.19 2.01
N GLY A 40 11.68 14.70 0.82
CA GLY A 40 10.91 14.98 -0.40
C GLY A 40 9.50 14.39 -0.42
N VAL A 41 8.55 15.16 -0.95
CA VAL A 41 7.15 14.74 -1.08
C VAL A 41 6.99 13.45 -1.90
N PRO A 42 7.62 13.28 -3.08
CA PRO A 42 7.49 12.05 -3.86
C PRO A 42 8.01 10.82 -3.12
N SER A 43 9.14 10.95 -2.41
CA SER A 43 9.75 9.91 -1.60
C SER A 43 8.88 9.51 -0.40
N ARG A 44 8.25 10.49 0.26
CA ARG A 44 7.26 10.26 1.33
C ARG A 44 6.01 9.57 0.83
N LEU A 45 5.48 9.98 -0.34
CA LEU A 45 4.32 9.34 -0.96
C LEU A 45 4.63 7.89 -1.36
N HIS A 46 5.81 7.63 -1.88
CA HIS A 46 6.26 6.27 -2.19
C HIS A 46 6.29 5.38 -0.95
N ALA A 47 6.90 5.87 0.13
CA ALA A 47 6.97 5.16 1.41
C ALA A 47 5.59 4.96 2.06
N ALA A 48 4.68 5.91 1.93
CA ALA A 48 3.34 5.83 2.51
C ALA A 48 2.38 4.94 1.73
N THR A 49 2.64 4.69 0.44
CA THR A 49 1.72 3.93 -0.41
C THR A 49 2.19 2.50 -0.66
N LYS A 50 3.43 2.26 -1.09
CA LYS A 50 3.84 0.91 -1.53
C LYS A 50 3.92 -0.11 -0.38
N PRO A 51 4.72 0.13 0.68
CA PRO A 51 4.81 -0.82 1.79
C PRO A 51 3.49 -0.90 2.56
N GLN A 52 2.75 0.22 2.70
CA GLN A 52 1.48 0.26 3.42
C GLN A 52 0.38 -0.56 2.75
N VAL A 53 0.17 -0.39 1.44
CA VAL A 53 -0.87 -1.13 0.69
C VAL A 53 -0.55 -2.63 0.69
N LEU A 54 0.73 -2.99 0.51
CA LEU A 54 1.18 -4.38 0.57
C LEU A 54 0.99 -4.97 1.99
N GLY A 55 1.37 -4.22 3.03
CA GLY A 55 1.22 -4.65 4.42
C GLY A 55 -0.23 -4.92 4.79
N LEU A 56 -1.14 -4.01 4.40
CA LEU A 56 -2.57 -4.20 4.59
C LEU A 56 -3.09 -5.44 3.85
N LEU A 57 -2.69 -5.64 2.59
CA LEU A 57 -3.10 -6.79 1.79
C LEU A 57 -2.71 -8.12 2.46
N VAL A 58 -1.47 -8.21 2.96
CA VAL A 58 -0.97 -9.40 3.66
C VAL A 58 -1.78 -9.67 4.93
N ILE A 59 -2.10 -8.63 5.71
CA ILE A 59 -2.94 -8.76 6.92
C ILE A 59 -4.35 -9.21 6.57
N CYS A 60 -4.96 -8.65 5.53
CA CYS A 60 -6.29 -9.05 5.06
C CYS A 60 -6.33 -10.53 4.65
N ILE A 61 -5.28 -11.02 3.98
CA ILE A 61 -5.14 -12.45 3.64
C ILE A 61 -5.03 -13.29 4.91
N ALA A 62 -4.25 -12.86 5.89
CA ALA A 62 -4.13 -13.55 7.18
C ALA A 62 -5.48 -13.65 7.92
N ILE A 63 -6.29 -12.58 7.89
CA ILE A 63 -7.63 -12.55 8.49
C ILE A 63 -8.56 -13.57 7.81
N ALA A 64 -8.52 -13.65 6.47
CA ALA A 64 -9.31 -14.64 5.74
C ALA A 64 -8.87 -16.08 6.08
N LEU A 65 -7.56 -16.35 6.13
CA LEU A 65 -7.00 -17.65 6.49
C LEU A 65 -7.32 -18.08 7.93
N SER A 66 -7.48 -17.11 8.84
CA SER A 66 -7.83 -17.33 10.25
C SER A 66 -9.21 -17.98 10.45
N GLN A 67 -10.08 -18.02 9.42
CA GLN A 67 -11.43 -18.57 9.52
C GLN A 67 -11.51 -20.11 9.54
N ARG A 68 -10.37 -20.82 9.46
CA ARG A 68 -10.18 -22.29 9.67
C ARG A 68 -11.16 -23.23 8.94
N SER A 69 -11.91 -22.73 7.97
CA SER A 69 -12.83 -23.49 7.13
C SER A 69 -12.83 -22.92 5.73
N VAL A 70 -12.98 -23.76 4.69
CA VAL A 70 -13.00 -23.29 3.30
C VAL A 70 -14.12 -22.26 3.07
N GLY A 71 -15.31 -22.51 3.61
CA GLY A 71 -16.43 -21.56 3.57
C GLY A 71 -16.11 -20.26 4.33
N GLY A 72 -15.50 -20.36 5.51
CA GLY A 72 -15.07 -19.20 6.29
C GLY A 72 -14.00 -18.36 5.58
N ILE A 73 -13.03 -18.99 4.90
CA ILE A 73 -12.01 -18.29 4.14
C ILE A 73 -12.64 -17.49 2.99
N LEU A 74 -13.58 -18.09 2.24
CA LEU A 74 -14.28 -17.41 1.15
C LEU A 74 -15.10 -16.22 1.67
N ILE A 75 -15.84 -16.40 2.77
CA ILE A 75 -16.60 -15.31 3.40
C ILE A 75 -15.65 -14.22 3.90
N GLY A 76 -14.56 -14.61 4.56
CA GLY A 76 -13.52 -13.70 5.04
C GLY A 76 -12.93 -12.87 3.90
N LEU A 77 -12.65 -13.49 2.76
CA LEU A 77 -12.12 -12.83 1.56
C LEU A 77 -13.13 -11.83 0.99
N VAL A 78 -14.42 -12.17 0.94
CA VAL A 78 -15.48 -11.24 0.52
C VAL A 78 -15.60 -10.05 1.47
N ILE A 79 -15.43 -10.26 2.79
CA ILE A 79 -15.49 -9.18 3.78
C ILE A 79 -14.29 -8.23 3.67
N VAL A 80 -13.08 -8.76 3.45
CA VAL A 80 -11.87 -7.92 3.32
C VAL A 80 -11.69 -7.32 1.92
N ALA A 81 -12.32 -7.88 0.88
CA ALA A 81 -12.20 -7.39 -0.49
C ALA A 81 -12.55 -5.90 -0.64
N PRO A 82 -13.65 -5.36 -0.08
CA PRO A 82 -13.94 -3.92 -0.12
C PRO A 82 -12.84 -3.07 0.50
N VAL A 83 -12.21 -3.52 1.59
CA VAL A 83 -11.12 -2.81 2.27
C VAL A 83 -9.92 -2.71 1.34
N VAL A 84 -9.54 -3.83 0.72
CA VAL A 84 -8.43 -3.87 -0.25
C VAL A 84 -8.75 -3.00 -1.46
N LEU A 85 -9.93 -3.14 -2.06
CA LEU A 85 -10.34 -2.37 -3.24
C LEU A 85 -10.32 -0.86 -2.96
N MET A 86 -10.89 -0.44 -1.83
CA MET A 86 -10.84 0.96 -1.41
C MET A 86 -9.40 1.41 -1.19
N GLN A 87 -8.56 0.60 -0.55
CA GLN A 87 -7.16 0.98 -0.33
C GLN A 87 -6.39 1.16 -1.65
N PHE A 88 -6.62 0.29 -2.64
CA PHE A 88 -6.03 0.38 -3.98
C PHE A 88 -6.58 1.55 -4.80
N ALA A 89 -7.80 2.01 -4.55
CA ALA A 89 -8.33 3.21 -5.18
C ALA A 89 -7.81 4.48 -4.47
N THR A 90 -7.91 4.53 -3.14
CA THR A 90 -7.58 5.71 -2.35
C THR A 90 -6.09 6.02 -2.36
N ALA A 91 -5.20 5.04 -2.22
CA ALA A 91 -3.76 5.33 -2.13
C ALA A 91 -3.20 6.01 -3.40
N PRO A 92 -3.45 5.51 -4.63
CA PRO A 92 -2.98 6.16 -5.85
C PRO A 92 -3.67 7.50 -6.12
N LEU A 93 -4.98 7.61 -5.85
CA LEU A 93 -5.70 8.88 -6.01
C LEU A 93 -5.15 9.95 -5.08
N SER A 94 -4.95 9.63 -3.80
CA SER A 94 -4.33 10.53 -2.84
C SER A 94 -2.90 10.88 -3.23
N ALA A 95 -2.10 9.91 -3.68
CA ALA A 95 -0.74 10.17 -4.15
C ALA A 95 -0.70 11.09 -5.37
N HIS A 96 -1.61 10.91 -6.33
CA HIS A 96 -1.71 11.78 -7.50
C HIS A 96 -2.13 13.20 -7.11
N MET A 97 -3.16 13.34 -6.26
CA MET A 97 -3.63 14.64 -5.78
C MET A 97 -2.53 15.39 -5.01
N VAL A 98 -1.89 14.72 -4.05
CA VAL A 98 -0.82 15.32 -3.23
C VAL A 98 0.41 15.62 -4.10
N GLY A 99 0.81 14.71 -4.99
CA GLY A 99 1.94 14.92 -5.89
C GLY A 99 1.73 16.11 -6.82
N ARG A 100 0.56 16.22 -7.44
CA ARG A 100 0.21 17.34 -8.33
C ARG A 100 0.15 18.67 -7.57
N GLN A 101 -0.41 18.68 -6.36
CA GLN A 101 -0.43 19.89 -5.53
C GLN A 101 0.98 20.28 -5.06
N ALA A 102 1.79 19.30 -4.66
CA ALA A 102 3.16 19.54 -4.22
C ALA A 102 4.05 20.10 -5.34
N TYR A 103 3.87 19.61 -6.56
CA TYR A 103 4.59 20.14 -7.71
C TYR A 103 4.14 21.57 -8.05
N ARG A 104 2.83 21.85 -7.99
CA ARG A 104 2.26 23.18 -8.31
C ARG A 104 2.60 24.27 -7.30
N ASN A 105 2.71 23.94 -6.02
CA ASN A 105 3.02 24.91 -4.97
C ASN A 105 4.53 25.04 -4.67
N GLY A 106 5.39 24.35 -5.44
CA GLY A 106 6.84 24.38 -5.27
C GLY A 106 7.38 23.68 -4.02
N SER A 107 6.59 22.79 -3.40
CA SER A 107 7.02 22.04 -2.20
C SER A 107 7.81 20.76 -2.52
N VAL A 108 7.98 20.44 -3.80
CA VAL A 108 8.94 19.42 -4.25
C VAL A 108 10.34 20.01 -4.22
N ASP A 109 11.27 19.33 -3.56
CA ASP A 109 12.68 19.74 -3.55
C ASP A 109 13.29 19.47 -4.92
N GLU A 110 13.54 20.53 -5.68
CA GLU A 110 14.11 20.46 -7.03
C GLU A 110 15.53 19.85 -7.02
N ARG A 111 16.23 19.85 -5.88
CA ARG A 111 17.56 19.23 -5.74
C ARG A 111 17.50 17.70 -5.67
N GLU A 112 16.35 17.14 -5.31
CA GLU A 112 16.12 15.68 -5.36
C GLU A 112 15.78 15.20 -6.79
N LEU A 113 15.46 16.11 -7.71
CA LEU A 113 15.12 15.79 -9.09
C LEU A 113 16.37 15.80 -9.98
N VAL A 114 16.75 14.64 -10.52
CA VAL A 114 17.86 14.56 -11.50
C VAL A 114 17.43 15.10 -12.87
N VAL A 115 16.19 14.82 -13.26
CA VAL A 115 15.57 15.30 -14.51
C VAL A 115 14.12 15.67 -14.20
N ASP A 116 13.71 16.87 -14.61
CA ASP A 116 12.34 17.36 -14.50
C ASP A 116 11.80 17.74 -15.89
N GLU A 117 11.15 16.78 -16.56
CA GLU A 117 10.49 17.00 -17.85
C GLU A 117 9.28 17.95 -17.75
N TYR A 118 8.74 18.14 -16.54
CA TYR A 118 7.63 19.06 -16.30
C TYR A 118 8.09 20.50 -16.04
N ALA A 119 9.39 20.78 -15.99
CA ALA A 119 9.91 22.11 -15.67
C ALA A 119 9.43 23.18 -16.67
N GLU A 120 9.42 22.85 -17.96
CA GLU A 120 9.01 23.77 -19.03
C GLU A 120 7.55 24.24 -18.87
N SER A 121 6.67 23.35 -18.38
CA SER A 121 5.26 23.68 -18.10
C SER A 121 5.06 24.74 -17.01
N LYS A 122 6.06 24.98 -16.14
CA LYS A 122 6.04 26.08 -15.16
C LYS A 122 6.35 27.44 -15.82
N THR A 123 7.07 27.44 -16.94
CA THR A 123 7.61 28.64 -17.59
C THR A 123 6.77 29.08 -18.80
N THR A 124 5.96 28.19 -19.37
CA THR A 124 5.05 28.53 -20.48
C THR A 124 3.89 29.42 -19.98
N PRO A 125 3.65 30.60 -20.60
CA PRO A 125 2.49 31.44 -20.26
C PRO A 125 1.16 30.67 -20.46
N PRO A 126 0.14 30.89 -19.61
CA PRO A 126 -1.17 30.28 -19.81
C PRO A 126 -1.76 30.75 -21.16
N GLY A 127 -1.82 29.85 -22.16
CA GLY A 127 -2.45 30.12 -23.47
C GLY A 127 -1.55 30.05 -24.70
N ALA A 128 -0.32 29.52 -24.62
CA ALA A 128 0.58 29.37 -25.78
C ALA A 128 0.45 28.03 -26.55
N GLY A 129 -0.65 27.29 -26.36
CA GLY A 129 -0.94 26.02 -27.03
C GLY A 129 -2.38 25.94 -27.52
#